data_AF-A0A946Y5Y7-F1
#
_entry.id   AF-A0A946Y5Y7-F1
#
_cell.length_a   1.000
_cell.length_b   1.000
_cell.length_c   1.000
_cell.angle_alpha   90.00
_cell.angle_beta   90.00
_cell.angle_gamma   90.00
#
_symmetry.space_group_name_H-M   'P 1'
#
loop_
_entity.id
_entity.type
_entity.pdbx_description
1 polymer ?
#
loop_
_entity_poly.entity_id
_entity_poly.type
_entity_poly.pdbx_seq_one_letter_code
_entity_poly.pdbx_strand_id
1 'polypeptide(L)'
;MSGAWEVVIGLEVHAQLATRSKIFSGAPTTYGAEPNTQACLIDLGYPGVLPVLNKEVVRMACKFGLAVNARIAPRSVFARKNYFYPDLPKGYQISQYELPIVEAG
;
A
#
# COMPACT_ATOMS: atom_id res chain seq x y z
N MET A 1 -44.00 8.16 4.31
CA MET A 1 -43.24 6.90 4.16
C MET A 1 -42.09 6.92 5.15
N SER A 2 -42.31 6.44 6.37
CA SER A 2 -41.26 6.30 7.39
C SER A 2 -40.80 4.84 7.38
N GLY A 3 -39.70 4.55 6.70
CA GLY A 3 -39.12 3.20 6.68
C GLY A 3 -38.44 2.89 8.01
N ALA A 4 -38.71 1.71 8.58
CA ALA A 4 -38.17 1.24 9.86
C ALA A 4 -36.66 0.89 9.85
N TRP A 5 -35.92 1.29 8.81
CA TRP A 5 -34.51 0.93 8.59
C TRP A 5 -33.76 2.04 7.85
N GLU A 6 -32.46 2.15 8.13
CA GLU A 6 -31.50 3.08 7.50
C GLU A 6 -30.36 2.29 6.85
N VAL A 7 -29.94 2.71 5.65
CA VAL A 7 -28.81 2.09 4.93
C VAL A 7 -27.52 2.85 5.22
N VAL A 8 -26.51 2.15 5.73
CA VAL A 8 -25.19 2.70 6.02
C VAL A 8 -24.14 1.99 5.16
N ILE A 9 -23.39 2.77 4.35
CA ILE A 9 -22.39 2.24 3.39
C ILE A 9 -21.02 2.84 3.70
N GLY A 10 -20.01 1.97 3.79
CA GLY A 10 -18.60 2.34 3.80
C GLY A 10 -17.90 1.85 2.53
N LEU A 11 -16.91 2.60 2.06
CA LEU A 11 -16.12 2.26 0.87
C LEU A 11 -14.66 2.04 1.25
N GLU A 12 -14.07 0.98 0.70
CA GLU A 12 -12.64 0.73 0.76
C GLU A 12 -12.08 0.82 -0.67
N VAL A 13 -11.18 1.76 -0.90
CA VAL A 13 -10.65 2.06 -2.24
C VAL A 13 -9.15 1.85 -2.24
N HIS A 14 -8.67 1.00 -3.16
CA HIS A 14 -7.25 0.82 -3.43
C HIS A 14 -6.85 1.54 -4.72
N ALA A 15 -5.88 2.45 -4.63
CA ALA A 15 -5.36 3.18 -5.79
C ALA A 15 -3.87 2.87 -5.98
N GLN A 16 -3.49 2.47 -7.20
CA GLN A 16 -2.10 2.19 -7.54
C GLN A 16 -1.36 3.50 -7.85
N LEU A 17 -0.33 3.81 -7.06
CA LEU A 17 0.51 4.98 -7.29
C LEU A 17 1.39 4.79 -8.52
N ALA A 18 1.34 5.75 -9.45
CA ALA A 18 2.14 5.77 -10.68
C ALA A 18 3.63 6.14 -10.43
N THR A 19 4.30 5.34 -9.61
CA THR A 19 5.74 5.44 -9.31
C THR A 19 6.55 4.64 -10.32
N ARG A 20 7.85 4.94 -10.50
CA ARG A 20 8.71 4.22 -11.47
C ARG A 20 9.20 2.86 -10.97
N SER A 21 9.37 2.72 -9.65
CA SER A 21 9.81 1.50 -8.98
C SER A 21 8.82 1.12 -7.88
N LYS A 22 8.80 -0.14 -7.50
CA LYS A 22 7.90 -0.65 -6.45
C LYS A 22 8.14 0.01 -5.10
N ILE A 23 7.20 -0.19 -4.18
CA ILE A 23 7.20 0.44 -2.85
C ILE A 23 8.39 0.00 -1.97
N PHE A 24 8.83 -1.26 -2.08
CA PHE A 24 9.87 -1.83 -1.22
C PHE A 24 11.07 -2.41 -1.97
N SER A 25 11.10 -2.29 -3.30
CA SER A 25 12.15 -2.84 -4.15
C SER A 25 12.41 -1.93 -5.36
N GLY A 26 13.56 -2.14 -6.02
CA GLY A 26 13.96 -1.38 -7.20
C GLY A 26 13.28 -1.84 -8.50
N ALA A 27 12.46 -2.90 -8.48
CA ALA A 27 11.82 -3.42 -9.67
C ALA A 27 10.80 -2.42 -10.25
N PRO A 28 10.59 -2.39 -11.57
CA PRO A 28 9.64 -1.47 -12.22
C PRO A 28 8.18 -1.83 -11.93
N THR A 29 7.30 -0.88 -12.24
CA THR A 29 5.82 -0.94 -12.07
C THR A 29 5.08 -0.87 -13.41
N THR A 30 5.81 -0.94 -14.52
CA THR A 30 5.25 -0.74 -15.87
C THR A 30 4.31 -1.87 -16.25
N TYR A 31 3.10 -1.51 -16.68
CA TYR A 31 2.09 -2.47 -17.11
C TYR A 31 2.50 -3.20 -18.41
N GLY A 32 2.04 -4.45 -18.57
CA GLY A 32 2.14 -5.21 -19.82
C GLY A 32 3.45 -5.97 -20.05
N ALA A 33 4.29 -6.12 -19.03
CA ALA A 33 5.52 -6.90 -19.14
C ALA A 33 5.26 -8.42 -19.11
N GLU A 34 6.19 -9.18 -19.68
CA GLU A 34 6.18 -10.64 -19.63
C GLU A 34 6.20 -11.16 -18.19
N PRO A 35 5.57 -12.32 -17.91
CA PRO A 35 5.48 -12.89 -16.57
C PRO A 35 6.83 -12.95 -15.86
N ASN A 36 6.86 -12.48 -14.60
CA ASN A 36 8.01 -12.53 -13.70
C ASN A 36 9.28 -11.75 -14.16
N THR A 37 9.24 -11.00 -15.26
CA THR A 37 10.40 -10.22 -15.73
C THR A 37 10.63 -8.93 -14.93
N GLN A 38 9.60 -8.43 -14.26
CA GLN A 38 9.66 -7.27 -13.37
C GLN A 38 9.66 -7.67 -11.90
N ALA A 39 10.34 -8.76 -11.53
CA ALA A 39 10.45 -9.23 -10.16
C ALA A 39 11.92 -9.36 -9.73
N CYS A 40 12.25 -8.90 -8.53
CA CYS A 40 13.55 -9.12 -7.90
C CYS A 40 13.44 -10.01 -6.66
N LEU A 41 14.57 -10.35 -6.03
CA LEU A 41 14.59 -11.22 -4.84
C LEU A 41 13.71 -10.73 -3.68
N ILE A 42 13.56 -9.40 -3.51
CA ILE A 42 12.68 -8.79 -2.50
C ILE A 42 11.19 -9.07 -2.82
N ASP A 43 10.84 -8.97 -4.10
CA ASP A 43 9.47 -9.22 -4.57
C ASP A 43 9.12 -10.68 -4.39
N LEU A 44 10.06 -11.57 -4.74
CA LEU A 44 9.95 -13.02 -4.63
C LEU A 44 10.04 -13.54 -3.17
N GLY A 45 10.29 -12.67 -2.19
CA GLY A 45 10.34 -13.06 -0.78
C GLY A 45 11.47 -14.03 -0.42
N TYR A 46 12.61 -13.94 -1.10
CA TYR A 46 13.75 -14.84 -0.84
C TYR A 46 14.28 -14.70 0.60
N PRO A 47 14.82 -15.77 1.21
CA PRO A 47 15.44 -15.69 2.52
C PRO A 47 16.57 -14.65 2.57
N GLY A 48 16.56 -13.81 3.62
CA GLY A 48 17.60 -12.80 3.86
C GLY A 48 17.40 -11.45 3.19
N VAL A 49 16.37 -11.25 2.36
CA VAL A 49 16.09 -9.95 1.73
C VAL A 49 15.47 -8.96 2.72
N LEU A 50 15.73 -7.66 2.53
CA LEU A 50 15.18 -6.58 3.35
C LEU A 50 14.46 -5.54 2.47
N PRO A 51 13.27 -5.05 2.89
CA PRO A 51 12.53 -4.03 2.15
C PRO A 51 13.13 -2.64 2.37
N VAL A 52 13.15 -1.79 1.32
CA VAL A 52 13.53 -0.37 1.41
C VAL A 52 12.42 0.50 0.86
N LEU A 53 11.87 1.38 1.70
CA LEU A 53 10.72 2.22 1.34
C LEU A 53 11.05 3.22 0.22
N ASN A 54 10.16 3.27 -0.77
CA ASN A 54 10.23 4.23 -1.87
C ASN A 54 9.81 5.64 -1.42
N LYS A 55 10.71 6.61 -1.54
CA LYS A 55 10.48 8.02 -1.18
C LYS A 55 9.28 8.63 -1.92
N GLU A 56 9.08 8.27 -3.18
CA GLU A 56 8.01 8.84 -4.00
C GLU A 56 6.63 8.38 -3.54
N VAL A 57 6.51 7.14 -3.05
CA VAL A 57 5.28 6.63 -2.45
C VAL A 57 4.85 7.49 -1.27
N VAL A 58 5.77 7.81 -0.36
CA VAL A 58 5.47 8.66 0.80
C VAL A 58 5.08 10.07 0.35
N ARG A 59 5.80 10.64 -0.62
CA ARG A 59 5.48 11.97 -1.17
C ARG A 59 4.08 12.03 -1.77
N MET A 60 3.70 11.01 -2.55
CA MET A 60 2.37 10.92 -3.17
C MET A 60 1.27 10.68 -2.12
N ALA A 61 1.52 9.86 -1.10
CA ALA A 61 0.58 9.64 0.01
C ALA A 61 0.31 10.94 0.78
N CYS A 62 1.35 11.70 1.15
CA CYS A 62 1.18 13.00 1.81
C CYS A 62 0.49 14.02 0.88
N LYS A 63 0.82 14.02 -0.42
CA LYS A 63 0.14 14.87 -1.41
C LYS A 63 -1.36 14.56 -1.49
N PHE A 64 -1.73 13.28 -1.48
CA PHE A 64 -3.12 12.84 -1.44
C PHE A 64 -3.81 13.33 -0.16
N GLY A 65 -3.20 13.13 1.01
CA GLY A 65 -3.77 13.58 2.28
C GLY A 65 -4.05 15.08 2.30
N LEU A 66 -3.12 15.90 1.84
CA LEU A 66 -3.33 17.34 1.70
C LEU A 66 -4.47 17.68 0.70
N ALA A 67 -4.58 16.93 -0.40
CA ALA A 67 -5.61 17.17 -1.42
C ALA A 67 -7.03 16.86 -0.95
N VAL A 68 -7.19 15.98 0.04
CA VAL A 68 -8.48 15.62 0.62
C VAL A 68 -8.73 16.28 1.99
N ASN A 69 -7.94 17.29 2.36
CA ASN A 69 -8.01 17.97 3.67
C ASN A 69 -7.85 17.04 4.88
N ALA A 70 -7.15 15.92 4.71
CA ALA A 70 -6.84 15.00 5.79
C ALA A 70 -5.61 15.46 6.60
N ARG A 71 -5.47 14.91 7.80
CA ARG A 71 -4.32 15.14 8.67
C ARG A 71 -3.16 14.22 8.27
N ILE A 72 -1.98 14.81 8.08
CA ILE A 72 -0.72 14.06 7.90
C ILE A 72 -0.12 13.72 9.26
N ALA A 73 0.19 12.45 9.48
CA ALA A 73 0.79 12.00 10.73
C ALA A 73 2.27 12.44 10.83
N PRO A 74 2.73 13.00 11.97
CA PRO A 74 4.15 13.33 12.16
C PRO A 74 5.03 12.08 12.28
N ARG A 75 4.42 10.95 12.61
CA ARG A 75 5.03 9.62 12.69
C ARG A 75 4.03 8.58 12.22
N SER A 76 4.46 7.74 11.29
CA SER A 76 3.70 6.60 10.79
C SER A 76 4.54 5.32 10.88
N VAL A 77 3.89 4.16 10.94
CA VAL A 77 4.58 2.85 11.05
C VAL A 77 4.02 1.89 10.01
N PHE A 78 4.91 1.16 9.35
CA PHE A 78 4.54 0.01 8.54
C PHE A 78 4.45 -1.25 9.42
N ALA A 79 3.34 -1.98 9.30
CA ALA A 79 3.04 -3.21 10.00
C ALA A 79 2.98 -4.40 9.02
N ARG A 80 3.05 -5.62 9.55
CA ARG A 80 2.92 -6.86 8.77
C ARG A 80 1.51 -7.42 8.96
N LYS A 81 0.74 -7.49 7.87
CA LYS A 81 -0.56 -8.17 7.81
C LYS A 81 -0.32 -9.61 7.32
N ASN A 82 -0.34 -10.56 8.24
CA ASN A 82 0.03 -11.96 7.96
C ASN A 82 -1.15 -12.77 7.43
N TYR A 83 -0.98 -13.44 6.30
CA TYR A 83 -1.93 -14.40 5.72
C TYR A 83 -1.25 -15.23 4.63
N PHE A 84 -1.76 -16.44 4.38
CA PHE A 84 -1.20 -17.33 3.36
C PHE A 84 -1.97 -17.21 2.07
N TYR A 85 -1.26 -16.86 0.99
CA TYR A 85 -1.80 -16.91 -0.36
C TYR A 85 -0.64 -17.03 -1.38
N PRO A 86 -0.79 -17.78 -2.49
CA PRO A 86 0.31 -18.01 -3.44
C PRO A 86 0.88 -16.74 -4.11
N ASP A 87 0.09 -15.67 -4.24
CA ASP A 87 0.56 -14.37 -4.77
C ASP A 87 1.31 -13.51 -3.74
N LEU A 88 1.36 -13.96 -2.47
CA LEU A 88 1.97 -13.25 -1.35
C LEU A 88 3.21 -14.00 -0.86
N PRO A 89 4.36 -13.88 -1.55
CA PRO A 89 5.52 -14.75 -1.35
C PRO A 89 6.14 -14.67 0.05
N LYS A 90 5.90 -13.57 0.79
CA LYS A 90 6.45 -13.38 2.13
C LYS A 90 5.58 -13.95 3.26
N GLY A 91 4.35 -14.41 2.95
CA GLY A 91 3.36 -14.78 3.97
C GLY A 91 2.81 -13.60 4.79
N TYR A 92 3.18 -12.38 4.42
CA TYR A 92 2.63 -11.14 4.96
C TYR A 92 2.71 -10.00 3.94
N GLN A 93 1.71 -9.13 4.01
CA GLN A 93 1.69 -7.84 3.32
C GLN A 93 2.28 -6.78 4.24
N ILE A 94 3.20 -5.96 3.73
CA ILE A 94 3.65 -4.76 4.43
C ILE A 94 2.62 -3.66 4.15
N SER A 95 1.92 -3.22 5.19
CA SER A 95 0.86 -2.20 5.13
C SER A 95 0.99 -1.26 6.34
N GLN A 96 -0.04 -0.48 6.66
CA GLN A 96 -0.14 0.30 7.89
C GLN A 96 -1.37 -0.18 8.69
N TYR A 97 -1.29 -0.10 10.01
CA TYR A 97 -2.38 -0.46 10.90
C TYR A 97 -2.71 0.73 11.83
N GLU A 98 -2.10 0.81 13.02
CA GLU A 98 -2.47 1.82 14.03
C GLU A 98 -1.96 3.23 13.70
N LEU A 99 -0.86 3.33 12.95
CA LEU A 99 -0.16 4.60 12.66
C LEU A 99 -0.05 4.84 11.14
N PRO A 100 -1.15 5.23 10.46
CA PRO A 100 -1.17 5.50 9.02
C PRO A 100 -0.43 6.82 8.67
N ILE A 101 -0.10 7.02 7.38
CA ILE A 101 0.47 8.31 6.92
C ILE A 101 -0.57 9.44 6.97
N VAL A 102 -1.83 9.11 6.69
CA VAL A 102 -2.95 10.06 6.56
C VAL A 102 -4.16 9.53 7.32
N GLU A 103 -4.82 10.40 8.08
CA GLU A 103 -6.06 10.08 8.81
C GLU A 103 -7.01 11.28 8.83
N ALA A 104 -8.29 11.05 9.14
CA ALA A 104 -9.30 12.10 9.36
C ALA A 104 -9.38 13.15 8.23
N GLY A 105 -9.78 12.71 7.03
CA GLY A 105 -10.13 13.57 5.88
C GLY A 105 -11.62 13.73 5.69
#